data_AF-A0A9E3DGT8-F1
#
_entry.id   AF-A0A9E3DGT8-F1
#
_cell.length_a   1.000
_cell.length_b   1.000
_cell.length_c   1.000
_cell.angle_alpha   90.00
_cell.angle_beta   90.00
_cell.angle_gamma   90.00
#
_symmetry.space_group_name_H-M   'P 1'
#
loop_
_entity.id
_entity.type
_entity.pdbx_description
1 polymer ?
#
loop_
_entity_poly.entity_id
_entity_poly.type
_entity_poly.pdbx_seq_one_letter_code
_entity_poly.pdbx_strand_id
1 'polypeptide(L)'
;MKRTRLWLVSGFTLLLSLGFVLTRGDAEPNSVQKIADGVWFREGDLKNQGHCNNTIIEMKDYLIVVDANFPSGARLALEDAKRLSNKPVKYVFDTHHHGDHAYGNAVWTQQGAVTIAYVGVAQEMKRYEPARWQ
;
A
#
# COMPACT_ATOMS: atom_id res chain seq x y z
N MET A 1 2.25 27.12 46.78
CA MET A 1 2.91 27.31 45.46
C MET A 1 3.79 26.13 45.03
N LYS A 2 4.76 25.65 45.82
CA LYS A 2 5.66 24.54 45.41
C LYS A 2 4.94 23.18 45.19
N ARG A 3 4.02 22.80 46.07
CA ARG A 3 3.22 21.56 45.94
C ARG A 3 2.34 21.54 44.68
N THR A 4 1.65 22.63 44.39
CA THR A 4 0.79 22.76 43.20
C THR A 4 1.59 22.62 41.91
N ARG A 5 2.79 23.24 41.84
CA ARG A 5 3.69 23.08 40.69
C ARG A 5 4.19 21.63 40.54
N LEU A 6 4.47 20.94 41.64
CA LEU A 6 4.90 19.54 41.60
C LEU A 6 3.81 18.62 41.05
N TRP A 7 2.56 18.79 41.50
CA TRP A 7 1.41 18.03 40.96
C TRP A 7 1.18 18.28 39.48
N LEU A 8 1.29 19.54 39.03
CA LEU A 8 1.14 19.89 37.62
C LEU A 8 2.24 19.26 36.76
N VAL A 9 3.50 19.29 37.21
CA VAL A 9 4.62 18.67 36.48
C VAL A 9 4.46 17.15 36.45
N SER A 10 4.15 16.50 37.57
CA SER A 10 3.94 15.05 37.60
C SER A 10 2.76 14.61 36.73
N GLY A 11 1.65 15.37 36.74
CA GLY A 11 0.50 15.11 35.87
C GLY A 11 0.85 15.26 34.40
N PHE A 12 1.59 16.31 34.03
CA PHE A 12 2.05 16.51 32.66
C PHE A 12 3.00 15.41 32.19
N THR A 13 3.97 15.02 33.02
CA THR A 13 4.90 13.92 32.71
C THR A 13 4.17 12.59 32.55
N LEU A 14 3.16 12.31 33.38
CA LEU A 14 2.33 11.10 33.26
C LEU A 14 1.52 11.11 31.96
N LEU A 15 0.90 12.24 31.60
CA LEU A 15 0.16 12.37 30.34
C LEU A 15 1.07 12.21 29.13
N LEU A 16 2.29 12.77 29.18
CA LEU A 16 3.26 12.66 28.11
C LEU A 16 3.75 11.21 27.93
N SER A 17 4.11 10.53 29.03
CA SER A 17 4.55 9.13 28.97
C SER A 17 3.43 8.19 28.55
N LEU A 18 2.20 8.44 29.01
CA LEU A 18 1.03 7.70 28.54
C LEU A 18 0.78 7.91 27.05
N GLY A 19 1.01 9.13 26.54
CA GLY A 19 0.98 9.44 25.12
C GLY A 19 1.89 8.52 24.30
N PHE A 20 3.17 8.41 24.68
CA PHE A 20 4.14 7.54 24.00
C PHE A 20 3.78 6.05 24.04
N VAL A 21 3.11 5.59 25.10
CA VAL A 21 2.69 4.18 25.23
C VAL A 21 1.44 3.89 24.40
N LEU A 22 0.51 4.84 24.31
CA LEU A 22 -0.77 4.66 23.61
C LEU A 22 -0.67 4.93 22.11
N THR A 23 0.25 5.80 21.67
CA THR A 23 0.48 6.02 20.23
C THR A 23 1.35 4.90 19.68
N ARG A 24 0.73 3.86 19.12
CA ARG A 24 1.42 2.87 18.32
C ARG A 24 1.53 3.38 16.88
N GLY A 25 2.76 3.50 16.40
CA GLY A 25 3.08 3.77 15.00
C GLY A 25 3.56 2.50 14.29
N ASP A 26 3.10 1.35 14.76
CA ASP A 26 3.46 0.06 14.19
C ASP A 26 2.81 -0.09 12.80
N ALA A 27 3.53 -0.76 11.90
CA ALA A 27 3.00 -1.21 10.63
C ALA A 27 1.83 -2.18 10.87
N GLU A 28 0.77 -2.06 10.07
CA GLU A 28 -0.38 -2.97 10.10
C GLU A 28 -0.51 -3.64 8.72
N PRO A 29 0.34 -4.65 8.41
CA PRO A 29 0.40 -5.25 7.09
C PRO A 29 -0.95 -5.80 6.62
N ASN A 30 -1.24 -5.58 5.33
CA ASN A 30 -2.49 -5.94 4.67
C ASN A 30 -3.73 -5.18 5.18
N SER A 31 -3.56 -4.12 5.97
CA SER A 31 -4.64 -3.22 6.31
C SER A 31 -5.03 -2.34 5.11
N VAL A 32 -6.30 -1.92 5.07
CA VAL A 32 -6.82 -0.96 4.08
C VAL A 32 -7.39 0.23 4.80
N GLN A 33 -6.93 1.42 4.45
CA GLN A 33 -7.29 2.68 5.07
C GLN A 33 -7.80 3.66 4.03
N LYS A 34 -8.98 4.26 4.25
CA LYS A 34 -9.48 5.35 3.41
C LYS A 34 -8.69 6.62 3.74
N ILE A 35 -7.96 7.15 2.76
CA ILE A 35 -7.11 8.34 2.94
C ILE A 35 -7.72 9.60 2.31
N ALA A 36 -8.64 9.43 1.36
CA ALA A 36 -9.51 10.48 0.82
C ALA A 36 -10.81 9.84 0.30
N ASP A 37 -11.80 10.65 -0.08
CA ASP A 37 -13.00 10.14 -0.74
C ASP A 37 -12.64 9.43 -2.05
N GLY A 38 -12.99 8.15 -2.14
CA GLY A 38 -12.64 7.30 -3.27
C GLY A 38 -11.17 6.90 -3.35
N VAL A 39 -10.36 7.11 -2.30
CA VAL A 39 -8.92 6.75 -2.32
C VAL A 39 -8.55 5.96 -1.06
N TRP A 40 -7.96 4.79 -1.26
CA TRP A 40 -7.53 3.89 -0.20
C TRP A 40 -6.06 3.55 -0.31
N PHE A 41 -5.38 3.58 0.83
CA PHE A 41 -4.05 3.04 1.03
C PHE A 41 -4.17 1.60 1.53
N ARG A 42 -3.48 0.68 0.87
CA ARG A 42 -3.33 -0.71 1.31
C ARG A 42 -1.88 -0.94 1.72
N GLU A 43 -1.66 -1.30 2.97
CA GLU A 43 -0.33 -1.57 3.48
C GLU A 43 0.15 -2.97 3.04
N GLY A 44 1.38 -3.06 2.52
CA GLY A 44 2.01 -4.31 2.12
C GLY A 44 2.77 -4.97 3.27
N ASP A 45 2.83 -6.29 3.25
CA ASP A 45 3.72 -7.07 4.12
C ASP A 45 5.13 -7.18 3.51
N LEU A 46 5.89 -6.08 3.56
CA LEU A 46 7.26 -6.05 3.06
C LEU A 46 8.17 -7.02 3.81
N LYS A 47 7.98 -7.14 5.14
CA LYS A 47 8.87 -7.90 6.02
C LYS A 47 8.78 -9.40 5.80
N ASN A 48 7.58 -9.95 5.66
CA ASN A 48 7.39 -11.39 5.59
C ASN A 48 7.15 -11.88 4.16
N GLN A 49 6.63 -11.03 3.28
CA GLN A 49 6.20 -11.44 1.94
C GLN A 49 6.78 -10.59 0.80
N GLY A 50 7.53 -9.54 1.11
CA GLY A 50 8.08 -8.61 0.11
C GLY A 50 7.02 -7.77 -0.60
N HIS A 51 5.80 -7.68 -0.06
CA HIS A 51 4.71 -6.96 -0.71
C HIS A 51 4.90 -5.45 -0.58
N CYS A 52 4.80 -4.73 -1.69
CA CYS A 52 4.72 -3.27 -1.67
C CYS A 52 3.35 -2.82 -1.13
N ASN A 53 3.25 -1.53 -0.81
CA ASN A 53 1.96 -0.88 -0.59
C ASN A 53 1.24 -0.71 -1.92
N ASN A 54 -0.10 -0.69 -1.90
CA ASN A 54 -0.91 -0.34 -3.07
C ASN A 54 -1.77 0.87 -2.77
N THR A 55 -2.10 1.64 -3.80
CA THR A 55 -3.19 2.65 -3.72
C THR A 55 -4.33 2.20 -4.61
N ILE A 56 -5.55 2.23 -4.09
CA ILE A 56 -6.78 1.96 -4.85
C ILE A 56 -7.52 3.28 -5.00
N ILE A 57 -7.87 3.65 -6.24
CA ILE A 57 -8.55 4.90 -6.56
C ILE A 57 -9.84 4.56 -7.29
N GLU A 58 -10.96 5.03 -6.76
CA GLU A 58 -12.27 4.90 -7.37
C GLU A 58 -12.53 6.03 -8.36
N MET A 59 -12.88 5.63 -9.58
CA MET A 59 -13.36 6.50 -10.64
C MET A 59 -14.87 6.32 -10.81
N LYS A 60 -15.47 7.06 -11.76
CA LYS A 60 -16.91 6.98 -12.03
C LYS A 60 -17.39 5.54 -12.25
N ASP A 61 -16.75 4.82 -13.16
CA ASP A 61 -17.21 3.50 -13.64
C ASP A 61 -16.19 2.37 -13.42
N TYR A 62 -15.03 2.66 -12.82
CA TYR A 62 -13.93 1.69 -12.65
C TYR A 62 -13.04 2.05 -11.45
N LEU A 63 -12.13 1.15 -11.10
CA LEU A 63 -11.04 1.37 -10.16
C LEU A 63 -9.69 1.44 -10.88
N ILE A 64 -8.77 2.20 -10.30
CA ILE A 64 -7.34 2.21 -10.62
C ILE A 64 -6.59 1.60 -9.43
N VAL A 65 -5.58 0.78 -9.71
CA VAL A 65 -4.60 0.35 -8.71
C VAL A 65 -3.24 0.93 -9.06
N VAL A 66 -2.53 1.46 -8.06
CA VAL A 66 -1.13 1.86 -8.19
C VAL A 66 -0.26 0.77 -7.58
N ASP A 67 0.72 0.35 -8.37
CA ASP A 67 1.62 -0.80 -8.20
C ASP A 67 0.93 -2.16 -8.28
N ALA A 68 1.54 -3.08 -9.04
CA ALA A 68 0.96 -4.40 -9.29
C ALA A 68 1.20 -5.39 -8.15
N ASN A 69 2.11 -5.11 -7.22
CA ASN A 69 2.61 -6.03 -6.20
C ASN A 69 3.34 -7.26 -6.80
N PHE A 70 3.83 -8.17 -5.96
CA PHE A 70 4.09 -9.56 -6.37
C PHE A 70 2.77 -10.31 -6.62
N PRO A 71 2.74 -11.46 -7.33
CA PRO A 71 1.50 -12.19 -7.60
C PRO A 71 0.67 -12.54 -6.36
N SER A 72 1.30 -12.83 -5.21
CA SER A 72 0.60 -13.05 -3.94
C SER A 72 -0.05 -11.79 -3.40
N GLY A 73 0.67 -10.67 -3.35
CA GLY A 73 0.13 -9.38 -2.92
C GLY A 73 -0.94 -8.83 -3.87
N ALA A 74 -0.79 -9.07 -5.18
CA ALA A 74 -1.76 -8.68 -6.21
C ALA A 74 -3.13 -9.33 -5.98
N ARG A 75 -3.14 -10.62 -5.58
CA ARG A 75 -4.39 -11.34 -5.25
C ARG A 75 -5.07 -10.74 -4.02
N LEU A 76 -4.31 -10.42 -2.98
CA LEU A 76 -4.86 -9.77 -1.78
C LEU A 76 -5.40 -8.37 -2.10
N ALA A 77 -4.65 -7.56 -2.86
CA ALA A 77 -5.10 -6.24 -3.31
C ALA A 77 -6.36 -6.31 -4.19
N LEU A 78 -6.48 -7.35 -5.02
CA LEU A 78 -7.69 -7.61 -5.81
C LEU A 78 -8.89 -7.97 -4.91
N GLU A 79 -8.70 -8.77 -3.88
CA GLU A 79 -9.73 -9.09 -2.89
C GLU A 79 -10.18 -7.84 -2.11
N ASP A 80 -9.22 -7.01 -1.70
CA ASP A 80 -9.48 -5.70 -1.09
C ASP A 80 -10.30 -4.81 -2.04
N ALA A 81 -9.89 -4.66 -3.29
CA ALA A 81 -10.59 -3.86 -4.29
C ALA A 81 -12.05 -4.31 -4.48
N LYS A 82 -12.29 -5.63 -4.54
CA LYS A 82 -13.65 -6.21 -4.65
C LYS A 82 -14.51 -5.97 -3.41
N ARG A 83 -13.90 -5.86 -2.21
CA ARG A 83 -14.61 -5.49 -0.98
C ARG A 83 -14.98 -4.02 -0.93
N LEU A 84 -14.17 -3.15 -1.56
CA LEU A 84 -14.38 -1.70 -1.56
C LEU A 84 -15.45 -1.26 -2.58
N SER A 85 -15.50 -1.90 -3.75
CA SER A 85 -16.42 -1.52 -4.83
C SER A 85 -16.73 -2.69 -5.77
N ASN A 86 -17.93 -2.68 -6.35
CA ASN A 86 -18.32 -3.63 -7.40
C ASN A 86 -17.80 -3.23 -8.78
N LYS A 87 -17.14 -2.07 -8.90
CA LYS A 87 -16.56 -1.59 -10.16
C LYS A 87 -15.33 -2.42 -10.56
N PRO A 88 -15.10 -2.66 -11.85
CA PRO A 88 -13.93 -3.40 -12.29
C PRO A 88 -12.65 -2.57 -12.08
N VAL A 89 -11.55 -3.23 -11.73
CA VAL A 89 -10.21 -2.64 -11.85
C VAL A 89 -9.87 -2.57 -13.34
N LYS A 90 -9.77 -1.36 -13.89
CA LYS A 90 -9.54 -1.16 -15.33
C LYS A 90 -8.08 -0.89 -15.64
N TYR A 91 -7.37 -0.23 -14.73
CA TYR A 91 -5.97 0.16 -14.93
C TYR A 91 -5.13 -0.18 -13.71
N VAL A 92 -3.91 -0.65 -13.97
CA VAL A 92 -2.85 -0.82 -12.96
C VAL A 92 -1.64 -0.02 -13.40
N PHE A 93 -1.14 0.84 -12.53
CA PHE A 93 0.00 1.71 -12.83
C PHE A 93 1.26 1.17 -12.16
N ASP A 94 2.26 0.79 -12.93
CA ASP A 94 3.57 0.44 -12.38
C ASP A 94 4.39 1.72 -12.21
N THR A 95 4.77 2.02 -10.97
CA THR A 95 5.60 3.20 -10.70
C THR A 95 7.03 3.02 -11.20
N HIS A 96 7.56 1.79 -11.17
CA HIS A 96 8.88 1.42 -11.67
C HIS A 96 9.02 -0.10 -11.87
N HIS A 97 10.19 -0.54 -12.33
CA HIS A 97 10.43 -1.89 -12.86
C HIS A 97 10.61 -3.02 -11.83
N HIS A 98 10.69 -2.70 -10.53
CA HIS A 98 11.00 -3.71 -9.52
C HIS A 98 9.88 -4.75 -9.38
N GLY A 99 10.26 -5.95 -8.93
CA GLY A 99 9.36 -7.09 -8.89
C GLY A 99 8.14 -6.92 -7.99
N ASP A 100 8.35 -6.26 -6.84
CA ASP A 100 7.27 -5.87 -5.93
C ASP A 100 6.35 -4.80 -6.52
N HIS A 101 6.70 -4.15 -7.63
CA HIS A 101 5.84 -3.16 -8.29
C HIS A 101 5.22 -3.65 -9.60
N ALA A 102 5.77 -4.69 -10.26
CA ALA A 102 5.38 -5.07 -11.61
C ALA A 102 5.06 -6.57 -11.81
N TYR A 103 5.49 -7.49 -10.96
CA TYR A 103 5.35 -8.93 -11.26
C TYR A 103 3.91 -9.45 -11.14
N GLY A 104 3.07 -8.77 -10.37
CA GLY A 104 1.65 -9.05 -10.21
C GLY A 104 0.81 -8.72 -11.44
N ASN A 105 1.38 -8.07 -12.47
CA ASN A 105 0.64 -7.67 -13.68
C ASN A 105 -0.09 -8.81 -14.39
N ALA A 106 0.43 -10.04 -14.33
CA ALA A 106 -0.26 -11.20 -14.89
C ALA A 106 -1.61 -11.46 -14.19
N VAL A 107 -1.71 -11.25 -12.88
CA VAL A 107 -2.96 -11.39 -12.11
C VAL A 107 -3.96 -10.33 -12.55
N TRP A 108 -3.53 -9.09 -12.68
CA TRP A 108 -4.39 -7.97 -13.10
C TRP A 108 -4.87 -8.11 -14.54
N THR A 109 -3.98 -8.52 -15.45
CA THR A 109 -4.30 -8.78 -16.86
C THR A 109 -5.36 -9.88 -16.99
N GLN A 110 -5.28 -10.94 -16.16
CA GLN A 110 -6.30 -12.00 -16.12
C GLN A 110 -7.68 -11.50 -15.66
N GLN A 111 -7.74 -10.39 -14.93
CA GLN A 111 -9.00 -9.73 -14.55
C GLN A 111 -9.49 -8.71 -15.60
N GLY A 112 -8.76 -8.55 -16.71
CA GLY A 112 -9.09 -7.60 -17.78
C GLY A 112 -8.57 -6.18 -17.56
N ALA A 113 -7.69 -5.96 -16.57
CA ALA A 113 -7.05 -4.67 -16.37
C ALA A 113 -5.92 -4.43 -17.39
N VAL A 114 -5.73 -3.17 -17.76
CA VAL A 114 -4.63 -2.72 -18.62
C VAL A 114 -3.51 -2.14 -17.74
N THR A 115 -2.31 -2.72 -17.84
CA THR A 115 -1.11 -2.16 -17.22
C THR A 115 -0.66 -0.89 -17.95
N ILE A 116 -0.35 0.17 -17.20
CA ILE A 116 0.17 1.44 -17.67
C ILE A 116 1.49 1.72 -16.94
N ALA A 117 2.51 2.13 -17.68
CA ALA A 117 3.80 2.52 -17.10
C ALA A 117 4.50 3.54 -18.01
N TYR A 118 5.47 4.27 -17.45
CA TYR A 118 6.42 5.02 -18.28
C TYR A 118 7.26 4.07 -19.14
N VAL A 119 7.60 4.45 -20.37
CA VAL A 119 8.35 3.59 -21.31
C VAL A 119 9.67 3.06 -20.72
N GLY A 120 10.33 3.85 -19.86
CA GLY A 120 11.54 3.44 -19.15
C GLY A 120 11.35 2.23 -18.25
N VAL A 121 10.16 2.01 -17.70
CA VAL A 121 9.86 0.82 -16.88
C VAL A 121 10.07 -0.46 -17.69
N ALA A 122 9.49 -0.52 -18.89
CA ALA A 122 9.64 -1.67 -19.78
C ALA A 122 11.09 -1.86 -20.26
N GLN A 123 11.84 -0.76 -20.43
CA GLN A 123 13.26 -0.82 -20.80
C GLN A 123 14.10 -1.40 -19.66
N GLU A 124 13.91 -0.93 -18.43
CA GLU A 124 14.64 -1.43 -17.26
C GLU A 124 14.23 -2.87 -16.91
N MET A 125 12.96 -3.23 -17.09
CA MET A 125 12.52 -4.62 -16.97
C MET A 125 13.29 -5.54 -17.92
N LYS A 126 13.42 -5.16 -19.20
CA LYS A 126 14.20 -5.93 -20.19
C LYS A 126 15.69 -6.01 -19.85
N ARG A 127 16.23 -4.98 -19.20
CA ARG A 127 17.65 -4.87 -18.86
C ARG A 127 18.03 -5.71 -17.64
N TYR A 128 17.28 -5.58 -16.54
CA TYR A 128 17.69 -6.13 -15.25
C TYR A 128 16.99 -7.42 -14.88
N GLU A 129 15.70 -7.56 -15.22
CA GLU A 129 14.90 -8.66 -14.67
C GLU A 129 15.33 -10.03 -15.21
N PRO A 130 15.63 -10.25 -16.51
CA PRO A 130 16.07 -11.57 -17.00
C PRO A 130 17.27 -12.15 -16.26
N ALA A 131 18.20 -11.32 -15.78
CA ALA A 131 19.36 -11.76 -15.03
C ALA A 131 19.05 -12.11 -13.56
N ARG A 132 17.97 -11.55 -12.98
CA ARG A 132 17.52 -11.85 -11.61
C ARG A 132 16.82 -13.20 -11.47
N TRP A 133 16.46 -13.83 -12.59
CA TRP A 133 15.80 -15.14 -12.65
C TRP A 133 16.75 -16.30 -13.00
N GLN A 134 18.06 -16.05 -13.07
CA GLN A 134 19.11 -17.05 -13.31
C GLN A 134 19.77 -17.44 -12.00
#